data_AF-A0A3D4VRF2-F1
#
_entry.id   AF-A0A3D4VRF2-F1
#
_cell.length_a   1.000
_cell.length_b   1.000
_cell.length_c   1.000
_cell.angle_alpha   90.00
_cell.angle_beta   90.00
_cell.angle_gamma   90.00
#
_symmetry.space_group_name_H-M   'P 1'
#
loop_
_entity.id
_entity.type
_entity.pdbx_description
1 polymer ?
#
loop_
_entity_poly.entity_id
_entity_poly.type
_entity_poly.pdbx_seq_one_letter_code
_entity_poly.pdbx_strand_id
1 'polypeptide(L)'
;MGRNAHPIDILKANGKKHLTKAEIEDRKKSEMKTGESKLKAPDYIKNDILAYAKWKEIIKIYKDVDFISSGDTSILSRYCMTFSEYYNLLERKKRIDNISKNCDSLEDYIESSEQFDYRVRKQLIDMISTDAFLRLETAINKKMDMLIKMEDRMFLNPLAKIKNVVKKETPKEPSKFESRFGGV
;
A
#
# COMPACT_ATOMS: atom_id res chain seq x y z
N MET A 1 -22.05 9.41 23.28
CA MET A 1 -20.58 9.26 23.28
C MET A 1 -19.96 10.54 22.73
N GLY A 2 -19.00 11.15 23.45
CA GLY A 2 -18.32 12.37 22.99
C GLY A 2 -17.40 12.08 21.80
N ARG A 3 -17.20 13.07 20.92
CA ARG A 3 -16.28 12.95 19.77
C ARG A 3 -14.84 12.76 20.26
N ASN A 4 -14.09 11.88 19.58
CA ASN A 4 -12.67 11.67 19.84
C ASN A 4 -11.88 12.98 19.67
N ALA A 5 -10.94 13.22 20.58
CA ALA A 5 -10.01 14.34 20.48
C ALA A 5 -9.11 14.14 19.23
N HIS A 6 -8.90 15.22 18.47
CA HIS A 6 -7.99 15.22 17.33
C HIS A 6 -6.61 15.74 17.77
N PRO A 7 -5.51 15.27 17.13
CA PRO A 7 -4.18 15.82 17.33
C PRO A 7 -4.13 17.34 17.15
N ILE A 8 -3.25 17.99 17.92
CA ILE A 8 -3.13 19.44 17.98
C ILE A 8 -2.75 20.05 16.64
N ASP A 9 -1.91 19.37 15.86
CA ASP A 9 -1.48 19.84 14.55
C ASP A 9 -2.63 19.83 13.54
N ILE A 10 -3.53 18.85 13.65
CA ILE A 10 -4.77 18.79 12.88
C ILE A 10 -5.74 19.89 13.33
N LEU A 11 -5.86 20.15 14.63
CA LEU A 11 -6.72 21.22 15.15
C LEU A 11 -6.24 22.61 14.70
N LYS A 12 -4.93 22.85 14.73
CA LYS A 12 -4.31 24.09 14.25
C LYS A 12 -4.49 24.27 12.75
N ALA A 13 -4.23 23.22 11.97
CA ALA A 13 -4.38 23.27 10.51
C ALA A 13 -5.83 23.49 10.06
N ASN A 14 -6.82 23.05 10.87
CA ASN A 14 -8.24 23.26 10.60
C ASN A 14 -8.80 24.60 11.12
N GLY A 15 -8.00 25.44 11.80
CA GLY A 15 -8.42 26.77 12.31
C GLY A 15 -9.49 26.75 13.41
N LYS A 16 -9.89 25.57 13.90
CA LYS A 16 -11.18 25.38 14.60
C LYS A 16 -11.16 25.56 16.11
N LYS A 17 -10.07 25.99 16.74
CA LYS A 17 -10.05 26.26 18.18
C LYS A 17 -9.08 27.37 18.57
N HIS A 18 -9.60 28.33 19.34
CA HIS A 18 -8.80 29.25 20.16
C HIS A 18 -8.30 28.48 21.39
N LEU A 19 -7.22 27.72 21.23
CA LEU A 19 -6.56 27.05 22.35
C LEU A 19 -5.53 28.00 22.97
N THR A 20 -5.48 28.04 24.29
CA THR A 20 -4.43 28.79 24.99
C THR A 20 -3.06 28.11 24.81
N LYS A 21 -1.96 28.84 25.05
CA LYS A 21 -0.60 28.27 24.98
C LYS A 21 -0.44 27.07 25.93
N ALA A 22 -0.97 27.18 27.15
CA ALA A 22 -0.94 26.11 28.15
C ALA A 22 -1.71 24.86 27.68
N GLU A 23 -2.92 25.03 27.12
CA GLU A 23 -3.71 23.92 26.59
C GLU A 23 -3.05 23.21 25.40
N ILE A 24 -2.30 23.95 24.57
CA ILE A 24 -1.51 23.39 23.46
C ILE A 24 -0.39 22.52 23.99
N GLU A 25 0.34 22.99 25.01
CA GLU A 25 1.45 22.23 25.62
C GLU A 25 0.96 20.98 26.34
N ASP A 26 -0.12 21.10 27.12
CA ASP A 26 -0.70 19.96 27.82
C ASP A 26 -1.22 18.91 26.84
N ARG A 27 -1.87 19.32 25.75
CA ARG A 27 -2.28 18.40 24.68
C ARG A 27 -1.08 17.72 24.03
N LYS A 28 -0.04 18.47 23.65
CA LYS A 28 1.19 17.90 23.07
C LYS A 28 1.87 16.88 23.97
N LYS A 29 1.84 17.10 25.29
CA LYS A 29 2.39 16.15 26.28
C LYS A 29 1.50 14.91 26.45
N SER A 30 0.17 15.09 26.38
CA SER A 30 -0.80 14.00 26.51
C SER A 30 -0.97 13.16 25.24
N GLU A 31 -0.49 13.64 24.09
CA GLU A 31 -0.56 12.92 22.82
C GLU A 31 0.33 11.67 22.85
N MET A 32 -0.29 10.52 22.58
CA MET A 32 0.41 9.25 22.50
C MET A 32 1.36 9.26 21.29
N LYS A 33 2.65 9.28 21.56
CA LYS A 33 3.69 9.08 20.54
C LYS A 33 3.94 7.59 20.35
N THR A 34 3.72 7.08 19.15
CA THR A 34 4.09 5.71 18.80
C THR A 34 5.53 5.72 18.32
N GLY A 35 6.43 4.97 18.97
CA GLY A 35 7.77 4.70 18.44
C GLY A 35 8.70 5.91 18.26
N GLU A 36 9.76 5.69 17.47
CA GLU A 36 10.79 6.66 17.10
C GLU A 36 10.61 7.07 15.62
N SER A 37 11.12 8.23 15.22
CA SER A 37 11.10 8.67 13.81
C SER A 37 11.95 7.81 12.89
N LYS A 38 12.98 7.14 13.43
CA LYS A 38 13.90 6.33 12.63
C LYS A 38 13.30 4.95 12.33
N LEU A 39 12.91 4.76 11.06
CA LEU A 39 12.44 3.48 10.55
C LEU A 39 13.63 2.55 10.24
N LYS A 40 13.56 1.31 10.73
CA LYS A 40 14.54 0.24 10.44
C LYS A 40 13.83 -0.92 9.77
N ALA A 41 14.40 -1.42 8.67
CA ALA A 41 13.89 -2.62 8.02
C ALA A 41 14.08 -3.84 8.93
N PRO A 42 13.03 -4.66 9.17
CA PRO A 42 13.17 -5.96 9.79
C PRO A 42 14.04 -6.92 8.96
N ASP A 43 14.64 -7.93 9.59
CA ASP A 43 15.59 -8.81 8.90
C ASP A 43 14.93 -9.69 7.83
N TYR A 44 13.71 -10.15 8.06
CA TYR A 44 12.95 -10.90 7.04
C TYR A 44 12.66 -10.06 5.78
N ILE A 45 12.56 -8.72 5.90
CA ILE A 45 12.44 -7.83 4.74
C ILE A 45 13.78 -7.77 4.01
N LYS A 46 14.90 -7.61 4.72
CA LYS A 46 16.23 -7.53 4.11
C LYS A 46 16.60 -8.82 3.35
N ASN A 47 16.10 -9.96 3.82
CA ASN A 47 16.34 -11.27 3.23
C ASN A 47 15.53 -11.50 1.94
N ASP A 48 14.50 -10.70 1.66
CA ASP A 48 13.72 -10.74 0.43
C ASP A 48 14.10 -9.55 -0.47
N ILE A 49 14.68 -9.84 -1.64
CA ILE A 49 15.22 -8.82 -2.55
C ILE A 49 14.14 -7.83 -3.02
N LEU A 50 12.96 -8.33 -3.38
CA LEU A 50 11.85 -7.52 -3.90
C LEU A 50 11.22 -6.70 -2.77
N ALA A 51 10.99 -7.30 -1.62
CA ALA A 51 10.44 -6.62 -0.44
C ALA A 51 11.41 -5.54 0.06
N TYR A 52 12.71 -5.81 0.08
CA TYR A 52 13.71 -4.83 0.51
C TYR A 52 13.85 -3.66 -0.47
N ALA A 53 13.78 -3.93 -1.77
CA ALA A 53 13.74 -2.87 -2.78
C ALA A 53 12.52 -1.97 -2.56
N LYS A 54 11.34 -2.57 -2.35
CA LYS A 54 10.10 -1.82 -2.10
C LYS A 54 10.16 -1.04 -0.78
N TRP A 55 10.75 -1.61 0.27
CA TRP A 55 10.99 -0.93 1.53
C TRP A 55 11.80 0.36 1.33
N LYS A 56 12.91 0.31 0.58
CA LYS A 56 13.73 1.50 0.30
C LYS A 56 12.97 2.58 -0.46
N GLU A 57 12.13 2.19 -1.42
CA GLU A 57 11.26 3.12 -2.15
C GLU A 57 10.31 3.86 -1.21
N ILE A 58 9.65 3.11 -0.32
CA ILE A 58 8.69 3.65 0.65
C ILE A 58 9.35 4.61 1.64
N ILE A 59 10.50 4.23 2.20
CA ILE A 59 11.25 5.10 3.12
C ILE A 59 11.65 6.40 2.44
N LYS A 60 11.96 6.37 1.13
CA LYS A 60 12.25 7.59 0.37
C LYS A 60 11.02 8.48 0.20
N ILE A 61 9.84 7.90 -0.02
CA ILE A 61 8.56 8.64 -0.13
C ILE A 61 8.21 9.34 1.19
N TYR A 62 8.49 8.69 2.31
CA TYR A 62 8.13 9.21 3.65
C TYR A 62 9.23 9.98 4.36
N LYS A 63 10.37 10.23 3.69
CA LYS A 63 11.54 10.85 4.32
C LYS A 63 11.22 12.19 5.00
N ASP A 64 10.32 12.99 4.41
CA ASP A 64 9.96 14.33 4.86
C ASP A 64 8.54 14.36 5.47
N VAL A 65 8.02 13.22 5.93
CA VAL A 65 6.66 13.09 6.48
C VAL A 65 6.72 12.74 7.96
N ASP A 66 6.38 13.70 8.81
CA ASP A 66 6.37 13.57 10.29
C ASP A 66 5.24 12.68 10.86
N PHE A 67 4.46 12.04 9.98
CA PHE A 67 3.31 11.21 10.38
C PHE A 67 3.68 9.76 10.68
N ILE A 68 4.86 9.29 10.26
CA ILE A 68 5.21 7.86 10.33
C ILE A 68 6.28 7.63 11.37
N SER A 69 6.11 6.53 12.11
CA SER A 69 6.96 6.16 13.23
C SER A 69 7.38 4.70 13.18
N SER A 70 8.32 4.31 14.04
CA SER A 70 8.72 2.91 14.19
C SER A 70 7.56 1.98 14.58
N GLY A 71 6.46 2.51 15.15
CA GLY A 71 5.23 1.74 15.37
C GLY A 71 4.55 1.27 14.08
N ASP A 72 4.73 2.01 12.99
CA ASP A 72 4.14 1.72 11.68
C ASP A 72 4.98 0.74 10.85
N THR A 73 6.17 0.36 11.35
CA THR A 73 7.07 -0.61 10.71
C THR A 73 6.33 -1.89 10.30
N SER A 74 5.38 -2.35 11.13
CA SER A 74 4.65 -3.61 10.88
C SER A 74 3.73 -3.55 9.66
N ILE A 75 3.07 -2.42 9.41
CA ILE A 75 2.18 -2.27 8.25
C ILE A 75 3.00 -2.05 6.97
N LEU A 76 4.06 -1.25 7.05
CA LEU A 76 5.00 -1.05 5.94
C LEU A 76 5.65 -2.37 5.50
N SER A 77 6.08 -3.19 6.47
CA SER A 77 6.71 -4.48 6.21
C SER A 77 5.73 -5.46 5.55
N ARG A 78 4.48 -5.52 6.04
CA ARG A 78 3.43 -6.35 5.43
C ARG A 78 3.14 -5.95 3.99
N TYR A 79 3.10 -4.66 3.69
CA TYR A 79 2.94 -4.18 2.32
C TYR A 79 4.11 -4.60 1.43
N CYS A 80 5.36 -4.42 1.89
CA CYS A 80 6.55 -4.83 1.13
C CYS A 80 6.58 -6.34 0.83
N MET A 81 6.23 -7.18 1.81
CA MET A 81 6.14 -8.64 1.59
C MET A 81 5.01 -9.00 0.62
N THR A 82 3.83 -8.39 0.78
CA THR A 82 2.69 -8.64 -0.12
C THR A 82 3.04 -8.24 -1.56
N PHE A 83 3.84 -7.19 -1.73
CA PHE A 83 4.35 -6.76 -3.03
C PHE A 83 5.30 -7.80 -3.63
N SER A 84 6.27 -8.31 -2.86
CA SER A 84 7.15 -9.40 -3.30
C SER A 84 6.36 -10.64 -3.73
N GLU A 85 5.40 -11.09 -2.89
CA GLU A 85 4.55 -12.24 -3.18
C GLU A 85 3.72 -12.05 -4.46
N TYR A 86 3.17 -10.86 -4.68
CA TYR A 86 2.43 -10.52 -5.90
C TYR A 86 3.33 -10.66 -7.15
N TYR A 87 4.54 -10.11 -7.12
CA TYR A 87 5.50 -10.24 -8.22
C TYR A 87 5.89 -11.69 -8.48
N ASN A 88 6.14 -12.46 -7.41
CA ASN A 88 6.43 -13.90 -7.53
C ASN A 88 5.27 -14.67 -8.19
N LEU A 89 4.01 -14.32 -7.89
CA LEU A 89 2.86 -14.93 -8.55
C LEU A 89 2.77 -14.55 -10.04
N LEU A 90 3.07 -13.30 -10.40
CA LEU A 90 3.14 -12.88 -11.80
C LEU A 90 4.22 -13.65 -12.57
N GLU A 91 5.40 -13.83 -11.99
CA GLU A 91 6.46 -14.63 -12.61
C GLU A 91 6.06 -16.10 -12.78
N ARG A 92 5.41 -16.70 -11.78
CA ARG A 92 4.88 -18.07 -11.88
C ARG A 92 3.83 -18.19 -12.97
N LYS A 93 2.93 -17.21 -13.10
CA LYS A 93 1.93 -17.17 -14.18
C LYS A 93 2.60 -17.15 -15.55
N LYS A 94 3.65 -16.33 -15.74
CA LYS A 94 4.43 -16.30 -16.99
C LYS A 94 5.11 -17.64 -17.31
N ARG A 95 5.62 -18.35 -16.29
CA ARG A 95 6.25 -19.67 -16.49
C ARG A 95 5.22 -20.71 -16.97
N ILE A 96 4.02 -20.73 -16.39
CA ILE A 96 2.95 -21.64 -16.82
C ILE A 96 2.48 -21.32 -18.24
N ASP A 97 2.32 -20.03 -18.56
CA ASP A 97 1.97 -19.58 -19.91
C ASP A 97 3.00 -20.03 -20.96
N ASN A 98 4.29 -19.97 -20.62
CA ASN A 98 5.35 -20.48 -21.50
C ASN A 98 5.35 -22.01 -21.63
N ILE A 99 5.01 -22.75 -20.56
CA ILE A 99 4.90 -24.22 -20.62
C ILE A 99 3.79 -24.62 -21.59
N SER A 100 2.62 -23.99 -21.50
CA SER A 100 1.49 -24.23 -22.41
C SER A 100 1.90 -24.02 -23.88
N LYS A 101 2.57 -22.91 -24.20
CA LYS A 101 3.08 -22.63 -25.56
C LYS A 101 4.09 -23.66 -26.08
N ASN A 102 4.94 -24.18 -25.19
CA ASN A 102 5.93 -25.18 -25.58
C ASN A 102 5.27 -26.55 -25.80
N CYS A 103 4.19 -26.89 -25.09
CA CYS A 103 3.41 -28.10 -25.36
C CYS A 103 2.81 -28.08 -26.78
N ASP A 104 2.29 -26.93 -27.22
CA ASP A 104 1.79 -26.79 -28.60
C ASP A 104 2.89 -27.08 -29.63
N SER A 105 4.13 -26.65 -29.40
CA SER A 105 5.26 -26.92 -30.31
C SER A 105 5.75 -28.38 -30.28
N LEU A 106 5.57 -29.08 -29.16
CA LEU A 106 5.91 -30.49 -29.02
C LEU A 106 4.87 -31.37 -29.73
N GLU A 107 3.65 -30.88 -29.84
CA GLU A 107 2.53 -31.53 -30.53
C GLU A 107 2.83 -31.83 -31.99
N ASP A 108 3.34 -30.84 -32.71
CA ASP A 108 3.70 -30.93 -34.11
C ASP A 108 4.72 -32.06 -34.38
N TYR A 109 5.49 -32.43 -33.36
CA TYR A 109 6.50 -33.49 -33.45
C TYR A 109 5.93 -34.89 -33.12
N ILE A 110 4.97 -34.99 -32.19
CA ILE A 110 4.44 -36.26 -31.67
C ILE A 110 3.27 -36.82 -32.51
N GLU A 111 2.52 -35.98 -33.25
CA GLU A 111 1.45 -36.44 -34.16
C GLU A 111 1.88 -37.52 -35.18
N SER A 112 3.19 -37.74 -35.34
CA SER A 112 3.80 -38.78 -36.16
C SER A 112 3.73 -40.21 -35.58
N SER A 113 3.31 -40.42 -34.31
CA SER A 113 3.23 -41.74 -33.67
C SER A 113 1.98 -41.93 -32.79
N GLU A 114 1.29 -43.07 -32.92
CA GLU A 114 0.14 -43.58 -32.12
C GLU A 114 -0.85 -42.55 -31.50
N GLN A 115 -2.00 -42.36 -32.17
CA GLN A 115 -2.88 -41.19 -32.01
C GLN A 115 -3.84 -41.18 -30.79
N PHE A 116 -4.13 -42.30 -30.13
CA PHE A 116 -5.19 -42.37 -29.10
C PHE A 116 -4.71 -41.98 -27.69
N ASP A 117 -3.56 -42.47 -27.24
CA ASP A 117 -2.96 -42.11 -25.95
C ASP A 117 -2.52 -40.63 -25.96
N TYR A 118 -2.15 -40.12 -27.13
CA TYR A 118 -1.69 -38.75 -27.32
C TYR A 118 -2.76 -37.67 -27.03
N ARG A 119 -3.93 -37.75 -27.67
CA ARG A 119 -4.99 -36.73 -27.53
C ARG A 119 -5.51 -36.61 -26.10
N VAL A 120 -5.66 -37.74 -25.41
CA VAL A 120 -6.10 -37.79 -24.02
C VAL A 120 -5.06 -37.17 -23.10
N ARG A 121 -3.77 -37.49 -23.29
CA ARG A 121 -2.68 -36.87 -22.53
C ARG A 121 -2.60 -35.36 -22.74
N LYS A 122 -2.73 -34.87 -23.98
CA LYS A 122 -2.75 -33.43 -24.27
C LYS A 122 -3.88 -32.73 -23.53
N GLN A 123 -5.10 -33.25 -23.66
CA GLN A 123 -6.27 -32.65 -23.03
C GLN A 123 -6.13 -32.60 -21.50
N LEU A 124 -5.51 -33.60 -20.89
CA LEU A 124 -5.18 -33.60 -19.46
C LEU A 124 -4.12 -32.55 -19.10
N ILE A 125 -3.04 -32.42 -19.87
CA ILE A 125 -1.99 -31.41 -19.64
C ILE A 125 -2.56 -29.99 -19.77
N ASP A 126 -3.40 -29.75 -20.78
CA ASP A 126 -4.08 -28.48 -20.98
C ASP A 126 -5.06 -28.18 -19.83
N MET A 127 -5.84 -29.18 -19.40
CA MET A 127 -6.76 -29.02 -18.27
C MET A 127 -6.00 -28.69 -16.97
N ILE A 128 -4.88 -29.37 -16.71
CA ILE A 128 -4.03 -29.09 -15.53
C ILE A 128 -3.40 -27.69 -15.62
N SER A 129 -2.93 -27.31 -16.80
CA SER A 129 -2.29 -26.00 -17.02
C SER A 129 -3.29 -24.85 -16.89
N THR A 130 -4.51 -25.02 -17.42
CA THR A 130 -5.59 -24.03 -17.32
C THR A 130 -6.11 -23.89 -15.89
N ASP A 131 -6.34 -24.99 -15.16
CA ASP A 131 -6.72 -24.91 -13.73
C ASP A 131 -5.63 -24.22 -12.90
N ALA A 132 -4.36 -24.58 -13.11
CA ALA A 132 -3.23 -23.92 -12.44
C ALA A 132 -3.18 -22.43 -12.76
N PHE A 133 -3.41 -22.05 -14.03
CA PHE A 133 -3.47 -20.66 -14.46
C PHE A 133 -4.61 -19.89 -13.78
N LEU A 134 -5.83 -20.43 -13.76
CA LEU A 134 -6.99 -19.80 -13.12
C LEU A 134 -6.80 -19.60 -11.61
N ARG A 135 -6.18 -20.58 -10.94
CA ARG A 135 -5.84 -20.48 -9.50
C ARG A 135 -4.82 -19.38 -9.26
N LEU A 136 -3.81 -19.27 -10.11
CA LEU A 136 -2.83 -18.17 -10.03
C LEU A 136 -3.49 -16.82 -10.28
N GLU A 137 -4.34 -16.69 -11.29
CA GLU A 137 -5.08 -15.45 -11.55
C GLU A 137 -5.92 -15.01 -10.35
N THR A 138 -6.64 -15.96 -9.74
CA THR A 138 -7.42 -15.69 -8.53
C THR A 138 -6.53 -15.23 -7.37
N ALA A 139 -5.36 -15.86 -7.18
CA ALA A 139 -4.41 -15.46 -6.15
C ALA A 139 -3.79 -14.08 -6.42
N ILE A 140 -3.45 -13.79 -7.68
CA ILE A 140 -2.91 -12.50 -8.14
C ILE A 140 -3.93 -11.40 -7.86
N ASN A 141 -5.19 -11.58 -8.26
CA ASN A 141 -6.25 -10.60 -8.05
C ASN A 141 -6.47 -10.33 -6.55
N LYS A 142 -6.48 -11.38 -5.72
CA LYS A 142 -6.57 -11.23 -4.26
C LYS A 142 -5.40 -10.40 -3.69
N LYS A 143 -4.17 -10.66 -4.12
CA LYS A 143 -2.99 -9.90 -3.67
C LYS A 143 -3.01 -8.47 -4.18
N MET A 144 -3.44 -8.25 -5.42
CA MET A 144 -3.63 -6.92 -6.00
C MET A 144 -4.64 -6.10 -5.20
N ASP A 145 -5.79 -6.69 -4.85
CA ASP A 145 -6.80 -6.03 -4.01
C ASP A 145 -6.25 -5.68 -2.62
N MET A 146 -5.46 -6.57 -2.01
CA MET A 146 -4.81 -6.30 -0.73
C MET A 146 -3.83 -5.13 -0.84
N LEU A 147 -3.02 -5.08 -1.91
CA LEU A 147 -2.07 -4.00 -2.16
C LEU A 147 -2.80 -2.66 -2.33
N ILE A 148 -3.84 -2.58 -3.16
CA ILE A 148 -4.62 -1.36 -3.37
C ILE A 148 -5.21 -0.87 -2.04
N LYS A 149 -5.76 -1.77 -1.22
CA LYS A 149 -6.31 -1.42 0.11
C LYS A 149 -5.25 -0.91 1.07
N MET A 150 -4.05 -1.50 1.05
CA MET A 150 -2.93 -1.02 1.87
C MET A 150 -2.43 0.34 1.37
N GLU A 151 -2.31 0.54 0.05
CA GLU A 151 -1.90 1.81 -0.56
C GLU A 151 -2.86 2.96 -0.26
N ASP A 152 -4.17 2.70 -0.28
CA ASP A 152 -5.17 3.68 0.10
C ASP A 152 -5.01 4.11 1.57
N ARG A 153 -4.82 3.15 2.49
CA ARG A 153 -4.62 3.42 3.93
C ARG A 153 -3.31 4.13 4.24
N MET A 154 -2.28 3.91 3.44
CA MET A 154 -0.96 4.52 3.61
C MET A 154 -0.80 5.83 2.82
N PHE A 155 -1.85 6.31 2.13
CA PHE A 155 -1.78 7.51 1.30
C PHE A 155 -0.77 7.43 0.14
N LEU A 156 -0.55 6.23 -0.39
CA LEU A 156 0.33 6.02 -1.54
C LEU A 156 -0.41 6.23 -2.87
N ASN A 157 -1.74 6.12 -2.89
CA ASN A 157 -2.60 6.40 -4.05
C ASN A 157 -2.94 7.91 -4.17
N PRO A 158 -2.94 8.49 -5.39
CA PRO A 158 -3.42 9.86 -5.65
C PRO A 158 -4.74 10.25 -4.96
N LEU A 159 -5.76 9.39 -5.03
CA LEU A 159 -7.08 9.67 -4.44
C LEU A 159 -7.02 9.74 -2.91
N ALA A 160 -6.23 8.87 -2.29
CA ALA A 160 -6.01 8.87 -0.85
C ALA A 160 -5.31 10.16 -0.39
N LYS A 161 -4.33 10.63 -1.16
CA LYS A 161 -3.61 11.89 -0.89
C LYS A 161 -4.56 13.09 -0.91
N ILE A 162 -5.44 13.18 -1.92
CA ILE A 162 -6.41 14.29 -2.05
C ILE A 162 -7.37 14.34 -0.86
N LYS A 163 -7.89 13.18 -0.41
CA LYS A 163 -8.79 13.10 0.75
C LYS A 163 -8.15 13.61 2.04
N ASN A 164 -6.82 13.58 2.15
CA ASN A 164 -6.07 13.98 3.33
C ASN A 164 -5.54 15.42 3.30
N VAL A 165 -5.75 16.17 2.20
CA VAL A 165 -5.34 17.58 2.15
C VAL A 165 -6.21 18.38 3.11
N VAL A 166 -5.60 18.93 4.15
CA VAL A 166 -6.27 19.89 5.04
C VAL A 166 -6.64 21.12 4.21
N LYS A 167 -7.91 21.51 4.24
CA LYS A 167 -8.38 22.72 3.57
C LYS A 167 -7.65 23.91 4.16
N LYS A 168 -6.76 24.55 3.40
CA LYS A 168 -6.17 25.83 3.77
C LYS A 168 -7.29 26.85 3.89
N GLU A 169 -7.39 27.53 5.02
CA GLU A 169 -8.31 28.65 5.13
C GLU A 169 -7.85 29.73 4.14
N THR A 170 -8.77 30.23 3.31
CA THR A 170 -8.58 31.51 2.65
C THR A 170 -8.50 32.57 3.76
N PRO A 171 -7.52 33.49 3.75
CA PRO A 171 -7.45 34.56 4.73
C PRO A 171 -8.82 35.27 4.74
N LYS A 172 -9.52 35.21 5.87
CA LYS A 172 -10.78 35.93 6.05
C LYS A 172 -10.43 37.41 5.98
N GLU A 173 -11.07 38.15 5.09
CA GLU A 173 -11.03 39.61 5.15
C GLU A 173 -11.42 40.05 6.57
N PRO A 174 -10.70 41.02 7.16
CA PRO A 174 -10.96 41.43 8.53
C PRO A 174 -12.42 41.80 8.67
N SER A 175 -13.07 41.26 9.70
CA SER A 175 -14.44 41.63 10.04
C SER A 175 -14.54 43.16 10.18
N LYS A 176 -15.67 43.76 9.80
CA LYS A 176 -15.94 45.20 10.02
C LYS A 176 -15.72 45.63 11.49
N PHE A 177 -15.78 44.68 12.42
CA PHE A 177 -15.45 44.89 13.82
C PHE A 177 -13.93 44.94 14.08
N GLU A 178 -13.16 44.03 13.50
CA GLU A 178 -11.69 43.97 13.62
C GLU A 178 -11.00 45.15 12.92
N SER A 179 -11.58 45.66 11.84
CA SER A 179 -11.10 46.88 11.17
C SER A 179 -11.42 48.17 11.94
N ARG A 180 -12.40 48.14 12.85
CA ARG A 180 -12.84 49.31 13.63
C ARG A 180 -12.27 49.37 15.04
N PHE A 181 -11.96 48.23 15.64
CA PHE A 181 -11.58 48.14 17.06
C PHE A 181 -10.28 47.36 17.26
N GLY A 182 -9.30 47.56 16.38
CA GLY A 182 -8.03 46.81 16.33
C GLY A 182 -7.52 46.36 17.70
N GLY A 183 -7.47 45.04 17.87
CA GLY A 183 -6.77 44.28 18.93
C GLY A 183 -6.81 44.87 20.34
N VAL A 184 -7.74 44.40 21.17
CA VAL A 184 -7.54 44.29 22.63
C VAL A 184 -7.03 42.89 22.94
#